data_AF-W6YSP5-F1
#
_entry.id   AF-W6YSP5-F1
#
_cell.length_a   1.000
_cell.length_b   1.000
_cell.length_c   1.000
_cell.angle_alpha   90.00
_cell.angle_beta   90.00
_cell.angle_gamma   90.00
#
_symmetry.space_group_name_H-M   'P 1'
#
loop_
_entity.id
_entity.type
_entity.pdbx_description
1 polymer ?
#
loop_
_entity_poly.entity_id
_entity_poly.type
_entity_poly.pdbx_seq_one_letter_code
_entity_poly.pdbx_strand_id
1 'polypeptide(L)'
;MAMSWMLPARAAQAVLSIVVLGLMAYVSSWWSSHWRQSSPIEINYLIFAPAWSLLTLAPLMLISLGKFTHLAEQTTMKWALLGIEGMTMLFWLSGFVSLGVFLNGRICFGMVCDVARASTALSAISWFTWMATFGLGVMSIIKGRKAGPASAGKKPYGNEEIKMHQGV
;
A
#
# COMPACT_ATOMS: atom_id res chain seq x y z
N MET A 1 -18.02 -4.06 -2.02
CA MET A 1 -17.01 -5.14 -2.17
C MET A 1 -16.75 -5.71 -0.79
N ALA A 2 -16.79 -7.03 -0.61
CA ALA A 2 -16.60 -7.71 0.67
C ALA A 2 -15.25 -7.30 1.30
N MET A 3 -15.27 -6.64 2.46
CA MET A 3 -14.12 -5.86 2.96
C MET A 3 -13.66 -6.28 4.37
N SER A 4 -13.76 -7.57 4.72
CA SER A 4 -13.16 -8.08 5.96
C SER A 4 -11.66 -8.36 5.82
N TRP A 5 -11.19 -8.78 4.63
CA TRP A 5 -9.79 -9.17 4.43
C TRP A 5 -8.82 -7.99 4.20
N MET A 6 -9.31 -6.87 3.67
CA MET A 6 -8.45 -5.71 3.38
C MET A 6 -7.95 -5.02 4.65
N LEU A 7 -8.77 -4.95 5.71
CA LEU A 7 -8.37 -4.31 6.98
C LEU A 7 -7.15 -5.00 7.63
N PRO A 8 -7.15 -6.34 7.83
CA PRO A 8 -5.98 -7.05 8.33
C PRO A 8 -4.73 -6.83 7.47
N ALA A 9 -4.87 -6.81 6.14
CA ALA A 9 -3.75 -6.53 5.25
C ALA A 9 -3.19 -5.11 5.46
N ARG A 10 -4.05 -4.10 5.64
CA ARG A 10 -3.60 -2.73 5.97
C ARG A 10 -2.93 -2.65 7.33
N ALA A 11 -3.46 -3.35 8.33
CA ALA A 11 -2.86 -3.41 9.65
C ALA A 11 -1.46 -4.05 9.58
N ALA A 12 -1.31 -5.15 8.84
CA ALA A 12 -0.02 -5.78 8.61
C ALA A 12 0.98 -4.85 7.90
N GLN A 13 0.53 -4.16 6.83
CA GLN A 13 1.34 -3.17 6.11
C GLN A 13 1.81 -2.02 7.03
N ALA A 14 0.92 -1.53 7.91
CA ALA A 14 1.24 -0.48 8.86
C ALA A 14 2.25 -0.94 9.92
N VAL A 15 2.01 -2.10 10.53
CA VAL A 15 2.91 -2.68 11.55
C VAL A 15 4.29 -2.93 10.96
N LEU A 16 4.37 -3.58 9.80
CA LEU A 16 5.64 -3.83 9.13
C LEU A 16 6.39 -2.53 8.79
N SER A 17 5.66 -1.50 8.32
CA SER A 17 6.27 -0.19 8.03
C SER A 17 6.84 0.46 9.30
N ILE A 18 6.12 0.43 10.42
CA ILE A 18 6.58 0.99 11.71
C ILE A 18 7.82 0.23 12.20
N VAL A 19 7.80 -1.11 12.14
CA VAL A 19 8.92 -1.93 12.60
C VAL A 19 10.17 -1.63 11.77
N VAL A 20 10.08 -1.68 10.44
CA VAL A 20 11.22 -1.38 9.56
C VAL A 20 11.73 0.04 9.77
N LEU A 21 10.84 1.03 9.88
CA LEU A 21 11.22 2.41 10.16
C LEU A 21 12.01 2.54 11.46
N GLY A 22 11.55 1.89 12.53
CA GLY A 22 12.26 1.87 13.82
C GLY A 22 13.63 1.21 13.74
N LEU A 23 13.73 0.05 13.07
CA LEU A 23 15.01 -0.66 12.89
C LEU A 23 16.00 0.19 12.06
N MET A 24 15.55 0.83 10.99
CA MET A 24 16.43 1.65 10.15
C MET A 24 16.80 2.99 10.80
N ALA A 25 15.90 3.59 11.58
CA ALA A 25 16.23 4.74 12.41
C ALA A 25 17.29 4.39 13.48
N TYR A 26 17.20 3.20 14.09
CA TYR A 26 18.23 2.70 14.99
C TYR A 26 19.58 2.53 14.28
N VAL A 27 19.62 1.84 13.14
CA VAL A 27 20.87 1.66 12.37
C VAL A 27 21.46 3.00 11.93
N SER A 28 20.60 3.95 11.52
CA SER A 28 21.04 5.29 11.14
C SER A 28 21.61 6.08 12.33
N SER A 29 20.97 6.02 13.50
CA SER A 29 21.46 6.72 14.70
C SER A 29 22.74 6.10 15.25
N TRP A 30 22.93 4.78 15.10
CA TRP A 30 24.19 4.12 15.38
C TRP A 30 25.33 4.66 14.51
N TRP A 31 25.08 4.91 13.22
CA TRP A 31 26.11 5.46 12.32
C TRP A 31 26.57 6.85 12.76
N SER A 32 25.63 7.71 13.12
CA SER A 32 25.91 9.05 13.64
C SER A 32 26.64 9.03 14.98
N SER A 33 26.38 8.05 15.85
CA SER A 33 27.00 7.98 17.18
C SER A 33 28.38 7.31 17.15
N HIS A 34 28.51 6.18 16.45
CA HIS A 34 29.74 5.39 16.42
C HIS A 34 30.78 5.95 15.45
N TRP A 35 30.35 6.30 14.22
CA TRP A 35 31.25 6.79 13.17
C TRP A 35 31.27 8.30 13.03
N ARG A 36 30.34 9.02 13.68
CA ARG A 36 30.14 10.48 13.50
C ARG A 36 29.97 10.87 12.03
N GLN A 37 29.31 9.99 11.27
CA GLN A 37 29.08 10.15 9.84
C GLN A 37 27.62 9.86 9.50
N SER A 38 27.20 10.33 8.33
CA SER A 38 25.90 10.00 7.78
C SER A 38 25.81 8.52 7.42
N SER A 39 24.64 7.93 7.63
CA SER A 39 24.36 6.55 7.27
C SER A 39 24.40 6.33 5.75
N PRO A 40 24.75 5.12 5.30
CA PRO A 40 24.66 4.70 3.90
C PRO A 40 23.29 4.96 3.26
N ILE A 41 23.28 5.18 1.95
CA ILE A 41 22.07 5.57 1.20
C ILE A 41 20.99 4.48 1.24
N GLU A 42 21.38 3.22 1.34
CA GLU A 42 20.49 2.05 1.40
C GLU A 42 19.66 2.05 2.68
N ILE A 43 20.27 2.46 3.81
CA ILE A 43 19.58 2.60 5.09
C ILE A 43 18.61 3.78 5.03
N ASN A 44 19.05 4.93 4.50
CA ASN A 44 18.20 6.11 4.35
C ASN A 44 17.01 5.86 3.41
N TYR A 45 17.22 5.07 2.36
CA TYR A 45 16.15 4.65 1.47
C TYR A 45 15.09 3.81 2.20
N LEU A 46 15.50 2.89 3.07
CA LEU A 46 14.59 2.11 3.92
C LEU A 46 14.06 2.86 5.15
N ILE A 47 14.43 4.13 5.35
CA ILE A 47 13.70 5.07 6.22
C ILE A 47 12.59 5.75 5.41
N PHE A 48 12.91 6.18 4.18
CA PHE A 48 11.95 6.82 3.28
C PHE A 48 10.79 5.90 2.90
N ALA A 49 11.07 4.67 2.46
CA ALA A 49 10.04 3.73 1.98
C ALA A 49 8.92 3.45 3.00
N PRO A 50 9.20 3.11 4.28
CA PRO A 50 8.15 2.96 5.28
C PRO A 50 7.47 4.27 5.67
N ALA A 51 8.19 5.41 5.70
CA ALA A 51 7.57 6.72 5.96
C ALA A 51 6.55 7.08 4.87
N TRP A 52 6.91 6.88 3.60
CA TRP A 52 6.01 6.99 2.45
C TRP A 52 4.82 6.03 2.56
N SER A 53 5.08 4.79 2.98
CA SER A 53 4.03 3.78 3.16
C SER A 53 3.01 4.21 4.22
N LEU A 54 3.46 4.77 5.35
CA LEU A 54 2.57 5.29 6.38
C LEU A 54 1.74 6.48 5.90
N LEU A 55 2.34 7.39 5.12
CA LEU A 55 1.63 8.51 4.51
C LEU A 55 0.54 8.03 3.55
N THR A 56 0.87 7.06 2.69
CA THR A 56 -0.07 6.51 1.69
C THR A 56 -1.12 5.57 2.28
N LEU A 57 -0.84 4.93 3.43
CA LEU A 57 -1.79 4.11 4.15
C LEU A 57 -2.96 4.91 4.73
N ALA A 58 -2.77 6.19 5.09
CA ALA A 58 -3.84 7.02 5.63
C ALA A 58 -5.05 7.13 4.68
N PRO A 59 -4.90 7.58 3.41
CA PRO A 59 -6.03 7.60 2.47
C PRO A 59 -6.54 6.19 2.13
N LEU A 60 -5.68 5.18 2.05
CA LEU A 60 -6.08 3.78 1.79
C LEU A 60 -6.97 3.21 2.91
N MET A 61 -6.65 3.48 4.18
CA MET A 61 -7.45 3.06 5.31
C MET A 61 -8.78 3.79 5.39
N LEU A 62 -8.80 5.10 5.13
CA LEU A 62 -10.04 5.89 5.13
C LEU A 62 -11.06 5.37 4.11
N ILE A 63 -10.59 4.94 2.94
CA ILE A 63 -11.42 4.32 1.91
C ILE A 63 -11.87 2.92 2.36
N SER A 64 -10.96 2.11 2.93
CA SER A 64 -11.29 0.77 3.42
C SER A 64 -12.29 0.76 4.59
N LEU A 65 -12.36 1.84 5.36
CA LEU A 65 -13.33 2.03 6.46
C LEU A 65 -14.68 2.56 5.99
N GLY A 66 -14.88 2.77 4.67
CA GLY A 66 -16.15 3.22 4.12
C GLY A 66 -16.49 4.69 4.35
N LYS A 67 -15.54 5.51 4.84
CA LYS A 67 -15.78 6.95 5.09
C LYS A 67 -15.89 7.78 3.81
N PHE A 68 -15.36 7.29 2.69
CA PHE A 68 -15.33 8.00 1.40
C PHE A 68 -15.76 7.11 0.22
N THR A 69 -16.90 6.44 0.35
CA THR A 69 -17.44 5.56 -0.71
C THR A 69 -17.65 6.27 -2.04
N HIS A 70 -18.10 7.54 -2.01
CA HIS A 70 -18.30 8.35 -3.22
C HIS A 70 -17.00 8.57 -4.02
N LEU A 71 -15.86 8.74 -3.34
CA LEU A 71 -14.55 8.87 -4.01
C LEU A 71 -14.05 7.53 -4.56
N ALA A 72 -14.39 6.43 -3.88
CA ALA A 72 -14.00 5.08 -4.30
C ALA A 72 -14.73 4.61 -5.57
N GLU A 73 -15.88 5.19 -5.92
CA GLU A 73 -16.62 4.83 -7.14
C GLU A 73 -16.00 5.44 -8.40
N GLN A 74 -15.30 6.57 -8.28
CA GLN A 74 -14.69 7.25 -9.41
C GLN A 74 -13.55 6.44 -10.04
N THR A 75 -13.63 6.24 -11.35
CA THR A 75 -12.63 5.48 -12.11
C THR A 75 -11.22 6.06 -11.97
N THR A 76 -11.08 7.38 -11.98
CA THR A 76 -9.78 8.07 -11.80
C THR A 76 -9.15 7.74 -10.44
N MET A 77 -9.95 7.74 -9.37
CA MET A 77 -9.47 7.45 -8.02
C MET A 77 -9.06 5.99 -7.85
N LYS A 78 -9.74 5.05 -8.53
CA LYS A 78 -9.35 3.63 -8.54
C LYS A 78 -7.96 3.43 -9.16
N TRP A 79 -7.69 4.10 -10.28
CA TRP A 79 -6.36 4.05 -10.91
C TRP A 79 -5.29 4.75 -10.09
N ALA A 80 -5.61 5.88 -9.45
CA ALA A 80 -4.70 6.57 -8.55
C ALA A 80 -4.31 5.71 -7.34
N LEU A 81 -5.30 5.06 -6.70
CA LEU A 81 -5.06 4.14 -5.59
C LEU A 81 -4.18 2.95 -5.99
N LEU A 82 -4.48 2.36 -7.15
CA LEU A 82 -3.69 1.27 -7.70
C LEU A 82 -2.25 1.72 -8.02
N GLY A 83 -2.09 2.93 -8.56
CA GLY A 83 -0.79 3.53 -8.84
C GLY A 83 0.04 3.75 -7.58
N ILE A 84 -0.59 4.24 -6.50
CA ILE A 84 0.06 4.39 -5.19
C ILE A 84 0.50 3.02 -4.64
N GLU A 85 -0.35 2.01 -4.70
CA GLU A 85 0.02 0.65 -4.28
C GLU A 85 1.18 0.08 -5.10
N GLY A 86 1.14 0.25 -6.41
CA GLY A 86 2.21 -0.21 -7.31
C GLY A 86 3.52 0.51 -7.03
N MET A 87 3.48 1.83 -6.82
CA MET A 87 4.65 2.63 -6.47
C MET A 87 5.26 2.17 -5.15
N THR A 88 4.43 2.00 -4.12
CA THR A 88 4.88 1.54 -2.80
C THR A 88 5.45 0.13 -2.88
N MET A 89 4.84 -0.77 -3.65
CA MET A 89 5.37 -2.11 -3.92
C MET A 89 6.78 -2.04 -4.53
N LEU A 90 7.01 -1.18 -5.53
CA LEU A 90 8.34 -1.02 -6.15
C LEU A 90 9.38 -0.42 -5.19
N PHE A 91 8.96 0.46 -4.28
CA PHE A 91 9.86 1.00 -3.24
C PHE A 91 10.31 -0.09 -2.27
N TRP A 92 9.40 -0.95 -1.82
CA TRP A 92 9.79 -2.08 -0.98
C TRP A 92 10.71 -3.05 -1.72
N LEU A 93 10.42 -3.35 -2.99
CA LEU A 93 11.24 -4.23 -3.83
C LEU A 93 12.69 -3.73 -3.93
N SER A 94 12.86 -2.49 -4.38
CA SER A 94 14.18 -1.90 -4.54
C SER A 94 14.90 -1.72 -3.21
N GLY A 95 14.18 -1.41 -2.13
CA GLY A 95 14.76 -1.20 -0.80
C GLY A 95 15.38 -2.46 -0.20
N PHE A 96 14.65 -3.58 -0.18
CA PHE A 96 15.20 -4.82 0.40
C PHE A 96 16.33 -5.39 -0.45
N VAL A 97 16.24 -5.29 -1.79
CA VAL A 97 17.30 -5.75 -2.70
C VAL A 97 18.56 -4.91 -2.49
N SER A 98 18.42 -3.59 -2.43
CA SER A 98 19.54 -2.66 -2.21
C SER A 98 20.26 -2.94 -0.89
N LEU A 99 19.52 -3.06 0.22
CA LEU A 99 20.11 -3.39 1.52
C LEU A 99 20.73 -4.80 1.54
N GLY A 100 20.11 -5.77 0.85
CA GLY A 100 20.64 -7.13 0.74
C GLY A 100 21.99 -7.18 0.03
N VAL A 101 22.13 -6.50 -1.11
CA VAL A 101 23.41 -6.41 -1.84
C VAL A 101 24.47 -5.70 -1.02
N PHE A 102 24.10 -4.59 -0.37
CA PHE A 102 24.98 -3.83 0.49
C PHE A 102 25.54 -4.66 1.67
N LEU A 103 24.69 -5.49 2.29
CA LEU A 103 25.09 -6.38 3.39
C LEU A 103 25.92 -7.57 2.91
N ASN A 104 25.70 -8.05 1.68
CA ASN A 104 26.47 -9.16 1.11
C ASN A 104 27.90 -8.74 0.74
N GLY A 105 28.08 -7.52 0.22
CA GLY A 105 29.38 -7.01 -0.20
C GLY A 105 30.33 -6.66 0.94
N ARG A 106 29.93 -6.79 2.21
CA ARG A 106 30.70 -6.34 3.38
C ARG A 106 30.67 -7.33 4.53
N ILE A 107 31.80 -7.38 5.25
CA ILE A 107 31.90 -8.10 6.51
C ILE A 107 31.18 -7.26 7.57
N CYS A 108 30.02 -7.74 8.03
CA CYS A 108 29.17 -7.05 8.99
C CYS A 108 28.94 -7.96 10.21
N PHE A 109 29.40 -7.51 11.39
CA PHE A 109 29.24 -8.22 12.67
C PHE A 109 28.66 -7.31 13.75
N GLY A 110 27.95 -7.92 14.70
CA GLY A 110 27.36 -7.26 15.85
C GLY A 110 25.89 -6.90 15.68
N MET A 111 25.28 -6.40 16.76
CA MET A 111 23.83 -6.18 16.88
C MET A 111 23.25 -5.33 15.74
N VAL A 112 23.97 -4.31 15.27
CA VAL A 112 23.51 -3.40 14.21
C VAL A 112 23.38 -4.13 12.87
N CYS A 113 24.31 -5.04 12.59
CA CYS A 113 24.28 -5.88 11.39
C CYS A 113 23.12 -6.90 11.45
N ASP A 114 22.88 -7.48 12.63
CA ASP A 114 21.76 -8.40 12.83
C ASP A 114 20.41 -7.66 12.67
N VAL A 115 20.31 -6.44 13.18
CA VAL A 115 19.16 -5.55 12.96
C VAL A 115 18.99 -5.21 11.47
N ALA A 116 20.08 -4.90 10.75
CA ALA A 116 20.01 -4.61 9.32
C ALA A 116 19.58 -5.84 8.49
N ARG A 117 20.10 -7.03 8.83
CA ARG A 117 19.69 -8.31 8.20
C ARG A 117 18.22 -8.63 8.49
N ALA A 118 17.77 -8.47 9.74
CA ALA A 118 16.38 -8.65 10.11
C ALA A 118 15.46 -7.65 9.36
N SER A 119 15.87 -6.38 9.28
CA SER A 119 15.15 -5.37 8.51
C SER A 119 15.06 -5.72 7.02
N THR A 120 16.11 -6.30 6.44
CA THR A 120 16.10 -6.77 5.04
C THR A 120 15.03 -7.83 4.83
N ALA A 121 14.96 -8.83 5.72
CA ALA A 121 13.95 -9.89 5.65
C ALA A 121 12.53 -9.34 5.85
N LEU A 122 12.33 -8.46 6.84
CA LEU A 122 11.04 -7.81 7.08
C LEU A 122 10.61 -6.94 5.89
N SER A 123 11.56 -6.26 5.23
CA SER A 123 11.29 -5.47 4.03
C SER A 123 10.87 -6.34 2.84
N ALA A 124 11.43 -7.54 2.70
CA ALA A 124 10.98 -8.52 1.71
C ALA A 124 9.56 -9.03 2.02
N ILE A 125 9.23 -9.26 3.30
CA ILE A 125 7.86 -9.60 3.72
C ILE A 125 6.90 -8.46 3.41
N SER A 126 7.27 -7.21 3.72
CA SER A 126 6.49 -6.02 3.34
C SER A 126 6.24 -5.98 1.84
N TRP A 127 7.26 -6.23 1.02
CA TRP A 127 7.09 -6.30 -0.43
C TRP A 127 6.01 -7.31 -0.84
N PHE A 128 6.02 -8.53 -0.30
CA PHE A 128 4.98 -9.52 -0.57
C PHE A 128 3.58 -9.04 -0.15
N THR A 129 3.44 -8.37 0.99
CA THR A 129 2.13 -7.84 1.42
C THR A 129 1.60 -6.78 0.45
N TRP A 130 2.45 -5.87 -0.03
CA TRP A 130 2.09 -4.86 -1.02
C TRP A 130 1.83 -5.46 -2.40
N MET A 131 2.61 -6.46 -2.80
CA MET A 131 2.40 -7.20 -4.05
C MET A 131 1.05 -7.93 -4.04
N ALA A 132 0.69 -8.56 -2.91
CA ALA A 132 -0.58 -9.25 -2.77
C ALA A 132 -1.77 -8.29 -2.87
N THR A 133 -1.75 -7.16 -2.16
CA THR A 133 -2.84 -6.17 -2.24
C THR A 133 -2.93 -5.54 -3.63
N PHE A 134 -1.79 -5.22 -4.24
CA PHE A 134 -1.74 -4.70 -5.59
C PHE A 134 -2.30 -5.68 -6.61
N GLY A 135 -1.90 -6.95 -6.56
CA GLY A 135 -2.37 -8.00 -7.46
C GLY A 135 -3.89 -8.24 -7.34
N LEU A 136 -4.42 -8.24 -6.11
CA LEU A 136 -5.87 -8.30 -5.89
C LEU A 136 -6.58 -7.05 -6.42
N GLY A 137 -5.98 -5.87 -6.26
CA GLY A 137 -6.45 -4.61 -6.83
C GLY A 137 -6.56 -4.66 -8.34
N VAL A 138 -5.49 -5.08 -9.03
CA VAL A 138 -5.46 -5.29 -10.49
C VAL A 138 -6.55 -6.26 -10.92
N MET A 139 -6.66 -7.41 -10.23
CA MET A 139 -7.66 -8.43 -10.57
C MET A 139 -9.10 -7.91 -10.40
N SER A 140 -9.35 -7.09 -9.38
CA SER A 140 -10.67 -6.48 -9.15
C SER A 140 -11.07 -5.53 -10.28
N ILE A 141 -10.12 -4.75 -10.80
CA ILE A 141 -10.36 -3.82 -11.92
C ILE A 141 -10.60 -4.61 -13.22
N ILE A 142 -9.79 -5.65 -13.49
CA ILE A 142 -9.96 -6.48 -14.69
C ILE A 142 -11.29 -7.23 -14.66
N LYS A 143 -11.66 -7.84 -13.52
CA LYS A 143 -12.95 -8.53 -13.37
C LYS A 143 -14.13 -7.56 -13.44
N GLY A 144 -14.03 -6.39 -12.81
CA GLY A 144 -15.04 -5.33 -12.93
C GLY A 144 -15.22 -4.83 -14.37
N ARG A 145 -14.14 -4.81 -15.16
CA ARG A 145 -14.18 -4.46 -16.59
C ARG A 145 -14.81 -5.56 -17.45
N LYS A 146 -14.64 -6.84 -17.08
CA LYS A 146 -15.36 -7.96 -17.73
C LYS A 146 -16.85 -7.98 -17.40
N ALA A 147 -17.27 -7.31 -16.31
CA ALA A 147 -18.66 -7.23 -15.87
C ALA A 147 -19.43 -5.99 -16.40
N GLY A 148 -18.89 -5.19 -17.32
CA GLY A 148 -19.66 -4.10 -17.97
C GLY A 148 -19.05 -3.64 -19.31
N PRO A 149 -19.88 -3.37 -20.36
CA PRO A 149 -21.25 -2.86 -20.31
C PRO A 149 -22.28 -3.80 -20.97
N ALA A 150 -22.97 -4.63 -20.19
CA ALA A 150 -24.20 -5.31 -20.63
C ALA A 150 -25.44 -4.96 -19.78
N SER A 151 -25.31 -4.02 -18.82
CA SER A 151 -26.42 -3.63 -17.93
C SER A 151 -26.55 -2.13 -17.67
N ALA A 152 -25.93 -1.28 -18.49
CA ALA A 152 -26.07 0.19 -18.43
C ALA A 152 -26.93 0.75 -19.58
N GLY A 153 -27.74 -0.09 -20.23
CA GLY A 153 -28.63 0.31 -21.32
C GLY A 153 -30.00 -0.33 -21.12
N LYS A 154 -30.90 0.44 -20.47
CA LYS A 154 -32.38 0.38 -20.46
C LYS A 154 -32.90 0.73 -19.06
N LYS A 155 -33.01 2.04 -18.77
CA LYS A 155 -34.22 2.51 -18.09
C LYS A 155 -35.12 3.06 -19.18
N PRO A 156 -36.18 2.34 -19.60
CA PRO A 156 -37.19 2.95 -20.45
C PRO A 156 -37.89 4.05 -19.64
N TYR A 157 -37.98 5.21 -20.25
CA TYR A 157 -38.90 6.27 -19.87
C TYR A 157 -40.33 5.72 -19.79
N GLY A 158 -41.10 6.16 -18.79
CA GLY A 158 -42.56 6.07 -18.78
C GLY A 158 -43.13 5.07 -17.76
N ASN A 159 -43.50 5.56 -16.59
CA ASN A 159 -44.91 5.68 -16.23
C ASN A 159 -45.02 6.58 -14.98
N GLU A 160 -45.20 7.87 -15.21
CA GLU A 160 -45.84 8.73 -14.23
C GLU A 160 -47.31 8.30 -14.23
N GLU A 161 -47.73 7.53 -13.22
CA GLU A 161 -49.16 7.29 -13.00
C GLU A 161 -49.80 8.63 -12.66
N ILE A 162 -50.23 9.34 -13.71
CA ILE A 162 -51.22 10.41 -13.63
C ILE A 162 -52.47 9.73 -13.09
N LYS A 163 -52.67 9.82 -11.77
CA LYS A 163 -53.96 9.55 -11.15
C LYS A 163 -54.96 10.53 -11.74
N MET A 164 -55.66 10.10 -12.78
CA MET A 164 -56.88 10.73 -13.22
C MET A 164 -57.90 10.56 -12.09
N HIS A 165 -57.99 11.56 -11.22
CA HIS A 165 -59.16 11.77 -10.39
C HIS A 165 -60.31 12.15 -11.34
N GLN A 166 -60.99 11.11 -11.81
CA GLN A 166 -62.25 11.23 -12.51
C GLN A 166 -63.29 11.72 -11.49
N GLY A 167 -63.75 12.95 -11.67
CA GLY A 167 -64.88 13.47 -10.93
C GLY A 167 -66.17 12.77 -11.36
N VAL A 168 -66.89 12.24 -10.39
CA VAL A 168 -68.35 12.36 -10.23
C VAL A 168 -68.66 12.33 -8.75
#